data_AF-A0A1D9G9E0-F1
#
_entry.id   AF-A0A1D9G9E0-F1
#
_cell.length_a   1.000
_cell.length_b   1.000
_cell.length_c   1.000
_cell.angle_alpha   90.00
_cell.angle_beta   90.00
_cell.angle_gamma   90.00
#
_symmetry.space_group_name_H-M   'P 1'
#
loop_
_entity.id
_entity.type
_entity.pdbx_description
1 polymer ?
#
loop_
_entity_poly.entity_id
_entity_poly.type
_entity_poly.pdbx_seq_one_letter_code
_entity_poly.pdbx_strand_id
1 'polypeptide(L)'
;MGEIATQKAQELYQSNQYTDYLYFHGMAVQLAEALAEWSHARIRRELGYGDLEPDNIRDVLAQRYQGSRYSFGYPACPVVIDQVPQLQLLGCDRIGISIDESEQLYPEQTTTAFVSYHPVARYFSA
;
A
#
# COMPACT_ATOMS: atom_id res chain seq x y z
N MET A 1 9.78 -4.48 5.85
CA MET A 1 9.69 -3.57 4.70
C MET A 1 9.76 -2.10 5.09
N GLY A 2 9.30 -1.72 6.29
CA GLY A 2 9.49 -0.38 6.86
C GLY A 2 10.94 0.01 7.16
N GLU A 3 11.16 0.72 8.27
CA GLU A 3 12.34 1.56 8.56
C GLU A 3 13.71 1.03 8.12
N ILE A 4 13.98 -0.27 8.31
CA ILE A 4 15.24 -0.92 7.90
C ILE A 4 15.52 -0.75 6.40
N ALA A 5 14.50 -0.86 5.54
CA ALA A 5 14.68 -0.68 4.11
C ALA A 5 15.03 0.78 3.77
N THR A 6 14.37 1.74 4.41
CA THR A 6 14.67 3.16 4.26
C THR A 6 16.10 3.48 4.69
N GLN A 7 16.51 3.00 5.87
CA GLN A 7 17.89 3.15 6.36
C GLN A 7 18.89 2.54 5.37
N LYS A 8 18.62 1.34 4.86
CA LYS A 8 19.53 0.69 3.91
C LYS A 8 19.64 1.44 2.59
N ALA A 9 18.53 1.94 2.06
CA ALA A 9 18.53 2.76 0.86
C ALA A 9 19.36 4.04 1.09
N GLN A 10 19.20 4.69 2.24
CA GLN A 10 19.95 5.90 2.59
C GLN A 10 21.47 5.63 2.72
N GLU A 11 21.88 4.51 3.33
CA GLU A 11 23.28 4.09 3.39
C GLU A 11 23.90 3.95 1.99
N LEU A 12 23.20 3.27 1.07
CA LEU A 12 23.65 3.07 -0.31
C LEU A 12 23.82 4.41 -1.04
N TYR A 13 22.84 5.30 -0.87
CA TYR A 13 22.85 6.64 -1.47
C TYR A 13 24.02 7.48 -0.94
N GLN A 14 24.20 7.54 0.38
CA GLN A 14 25.29 8.29 1.03
C GLN A 14 26.68 7.75 0.69
N SER A 15 26.76 6.45 0.40
CA SER A 15 28.01 5.79 -0.03
C SER A 15 28.30 5.93 -1.53
N ASN A 16 27.54 6.76 -2.26
CA ASN A 16 27.61 6.93 -3.71
C ASN A 16 27.38 5.63 -4.53
N GLN A 17 26.71 4.63 -3.94
CA GLN A 17 26.35 3.37 -4.62
C GLN A 17 24.98 3.52 -5.30
N TYR A 18 24.88 4.44 -6.26
CA TYR A 18 23.58 4.86 -6.82
C TYR A 18 22.84 3.78 -7.59
N THR A 19 23.55 2.88 -8.27
CA THR A 19 22.94 1.74 -8.98
C THR A 19 22.30 0.77 -7.99
N ASP A 20 23.01 0.42 -6.92
CA ASP A 20 22.51 -0.48 -5.88
C ASP A 20 21.37 0.17 -5.11
N TYR A 21 21.48 1.48 -4.81
CA TYR A 21 20.37 2.27 -4.28
C TYR A 21 19.12 2.17 -5.16
N LEU A 22 19.25 2.43 -6.46
CA LEU A 22 18.12 2.40 -7.39
C LEU A 22 17.43 1.03 -7.39
N TYR A 23 18.19 -0.05 -7.48
CA TYR A 23 17.62 -1.40 -7.47
C TYR A 23 17.02 -1.77 -6.13
N PHE A 24 17.72 -1.48 -5.03
CA PHE A 24 17.24 -1.79 -3.69
C PHE A 24 15.96 -1.02 -3.35
N HIS A 25 15.96 0.30 -3.55
CA HIS A 25 14.78 1.13 -3.32
C HIS A 25 13.63 0.72 -4.23
N GLY A 26 13.88 0.43 -5.52
CA GLY A 26 12.87 -0.07 -6.44
C GLY A 26 12.22 -1.38 -5.95
N MET A 27 13.03 -2.35 -5.50
CA MET A 27 12.52 -3.59 -4.91
C MET A 27 11.73 -3.33 -3.62
N ALA A 28 12.19 -2.40 -2.77
CA ALA A 28 11.51 -2.02 -1.55
C ALA A 28 10.19 -1.26 -1.81
N VAL A 29 10.02 -0.56 -2.93
CA VAL A 29 8.70 -0.01 -3.29
C VAL A 29 7.79 -1.13 -3.79
N GLN A 30 8.28 -1.98 -4.68
CA GLN A 30 7.48 -3.07 -5.27
C GLN A 30 7.00 -4.08 -4.23
N LEU A 31 7.82 -4.38 -3.23
CA LEU A 31 7.41 -5.30 -2.17
C LEU A 31 6.31 -4.68 -1.27
N ALA A 32 6.19 -3.35 -1.17
CA ALA A 32 5.17 -2.70 -0.36
C ALA A 32 3.81 -2.87 -1.03
N GLU A 33 3.76 -2.63 -2.34
CA GLU A 33 2.59 -2.89 -3.17
C GLU A 33 2.22 -4.37 -3.23
N ALA A 34 3.21 -5.27 -3.34
CA ALA A 34 2.97 -6.70 -3.31
C ALA A 34 2.40 -7.17 -1.97
N LEU A 35 2.89 -6.65 -0.84
CA LEU A 35 2.34 -6.94 0.48
C LEU A 35 0.91 -6.42 0.64
N ALA A 36 0.61 -5.26 0.06
CA ALA A 36 -0.73 -4.70 0.08
C ALA A 36 -1.71 -5.54 -0.73
N GLU A 37 -1.32 -5.99 -1.92
CA GLU A 37 -2.16 -6.86 -2.74
C GLU A 37 -2.32 -8.24 -2.11
N TRP A 38 -1.26 -8.79 -1.52
CA TRP A 38 -1.33 -10.04 -0.76
C TRP A 38 -2.28 -9.93 0.44
N SER A 39 -2.19 -8.82 1.19
CA SER A 39 -3.07 -8.55 2.33
C SER A 39 -4.52 -8.39 1.89
N HIS A 40 -4.75 -7.69 0.78
CA HIS A 40 -6.08 -7.53 0.20
C HIS A 40 -6.66 -8.88 -0.24
N ALA A 41 -5.91 -9.70 -0.99
CA ALA A 41 -6.34 -11.04 -1.38
C ALA A 41 -6.66 -11.93 -0.17
N ARG A 42 -5.85 -11.85 0.90
CA ARG A 42 -6.11 -12.54 2.16
C ARG A 42 -7.44 -12.11 2.78
N ILE A 43 -7.71 -10.80 2.87
CA ILE A 43 -8.98 -10.27 3.38
C ILE A 43 -10.16 -10.83 2.57
N ARG A 44 -10.09 -10.80 1.23
CA ARG A 44 -11.17 -11.30 0.37
C ARG A 44 -11.44 -12.80 0.59
N ARG A 45 -10.38 -13.61 0.75
CA ARG A 45 -10.49 -15.04 1.08
C ARG A 45 -11.10 -15.28 2.45
N GLU A 46 -10.62 -14.59 3.47
CA GLU A 46 -11.12 -14.72 4.85
C GLU A 46 -12.58 -14.26 5.00
N LEU A 47 -13.06 -13.38 4.11
CA LEU A 47 -14.46 -12.99 4.02
C LEU A 47 -15.36 -14.00 3.27
N GLY A 48 -14.80 -15.11 2.78
CA GLY A 48 -15.57 -16.21 2.17
C GLY A 48 -15.65 -16.18 0.64
N TYR A 49 -14.80 -15.40 -0.03
CA TYR A 49 -14.83 -15.22 -1.48
C TYR A 49 -13.60 -15.78 -2.18
N GLY A 50 -12.94 -16.75 -1.55
CA GLY A 50 -11.77 -17.42 -2.12
C GLY A 50 -12.05 -18.05 -3.48
N ASP A 51 -13.28 -18.55 -3.69
CA ASP A 51 -13.70 -19.17 -4.96
C ASP A 51 -13.84 -18.16 -6.11
N LEU A 52 -13.85 -16.85 -5.81
CA LEU A 52 -13.90 -15.76 -6.79
C LEU A 52 -12.53 -15.10 -7.01
N GLU A 53 -11.47 -15.58 -6.33
CA GLU A 53 -10.13 -15.03 -6.51
C GLU A 53 -9.58 -15.38 -7.89
N PRO A 54 -8.95 -14.42 -8.59
CA PRO A 54 -8.22 -14.73 -9.81
C PRO A 54 -7.10 -15.74 -9.58
N ASP A 55 -6.91 -16.63 -10.55
CA ASP A 55 -5.84 -17.64 -10.55
C ASP A 55 -4.54 -17.12 -11.20
N ASN A 56 -4.56 -15.91 -11.76
CA ASN A 56 -3.45 -15.33 -12.48
C ASN A 56 -3.22 -13.86 -12.12
N ILE A 57 -1.94 -13.44 -12.18
CA ILE A 57 -1.52 -12.08 -11.81
C ILE A 57 -2.12 -11.00 -12.72
N ARG A 58 -2.39 -11.30 -13.99
CA ARG A 58 -2.92 -10.30 -14.94
C ARG A 58 -4.31 -9.84 -14.52
N ASP A 59 -5.16 -10.78 -14.10
CA ASP A 59 -6.50 -10.49 -13.61
C ASP A 59 -6.48 -9.79 -12.24
N VAL A 60 -5.53 -10.13 -11.36
CA VAL A 60 -5.29 -9.39 -10.10
C VAL A 60 -4.94 -7.93 -10.39
N LEU A 61 -3.97 -7.67 -11.28
CA LEU A 61 -3.55 -6.32 -11.65
C LEU A 61 -4.65 -5.53 -12.39
N ALA A 62 -5.53 -6.22 -13.12
CA ALA A 62 -6.71 -5.65 -13.75
C ALA A 62 -7.89 -5.48 -12.76
N GLN A 63 -7.68 -5.70 -11.46
CA GLN A 63 -8.68 -5.61 -10.40
C GLN A 63 -9.94 -6.46 -10.66
N ARG A 64 -9.79 -7.63 -11.29
CA ARG A 64 -10.88 -8.56 -11.61
C ARG A 64 -11.23 -9.48 -10.43
N TYR A 65 -11.34 -8.89 -9.25
CA TYR A 65 -11.83 -9.53 -8.03
C TYR A 65 -13.04 -8.75 -7.50
N GLN A 66 -13.78 -9.35 -6.56
CA GLN A 66 -14.88 -8.65 -5.90
C GLN A 66 -14.35 -7.66 -4.83
N GLY A 67 -14.97 -6.49 -4.77
CA GLY A 67 -14.57 -5.40 -3.89
C GLY A 67 -13.52 -4.47 -4.50
N SER A 68 -13.07 -3.50 -3.71
CA SER A 68 -12.01 -2.56 -4.05
C SER A 68 -11.31 -2.07 -2.76
N ARG A 69 -10.02 -1.72 -2.88
CA ARG A 69 -9.27 -1.01 -1.83
C ARG A 69 -9.03 0.43 -2.28
N TYR A 70 -9.22 1.39 -1.39
CA TYR A 70 -9.13 2.81 -1.69
C TYR A 70 -8.11 3.47 -0.78
N SER A 71 -7.19 4.21 -1.37
CA SER A 71 -6.16 4.97 -0.67
C SER A 71 -6.41 6.46 -0.83
N PHE A 72 -6.11 7.23 0.21
CA PHE A 72 -6.12 8.69 0.15
C PHE A 72 -5.04 9.20 -0.82
N GLY A 73 -5.30 10.33 -1.47
CA GLY A 73 -4.49 10.88 -2.57
C GLY A 73 -4.84 10.35 -3.97
N TYR A 74 -5.71 9.35 -4.08
CA TYR A 74 -6.20 8.83 -5.37
C TYR A 74 -7.53 9.48 -5.77
N PRO A 75 -7.98 9.38 -7.04
CA PRO A 75 -9.18 10.08 -7.53
C PRO A 75 -10.48 9.86 -6.73
N ALA A 76 -10.66 8.68 -6.13
CA ALA A 76 -11.82 8.37 -5.30
C ALA A 76 -11.74 9.00 -3.88
N CYS A 77 -10.54 9.35 -3.44
CA CYS A 77 -10.23 9.89 -2.11
C CYS A 77 -9.11 10.95 -2.23
N PRO A 78 -9.37 12.10 -2.88
CA PRO A 78 -8.30 12.99 -3.36
C PRO A 78 -7.56 13.75 -2.24
N VAL A 79 -8.18 13.90 -1.07
CA VAL A 79 -7.61 14.65 0.06
C VAL A 79 -6.70 13.72 0.87
N VAL A 80 -5.39 13.96 0.85
CA VAL A 80 -4.39 13.09 1.49
C VAL A 80 -4.52 13.10 3.02
N ILE A 81 -4.71 14.28 3.63
CA ILE A 81 -4.80 14.42 5.09
C ILE A 81 -5.97 13.63 5.72
N ASP A 82 -7.00 13.28 4.94
CA ASP A 82 -8.12 12.49 5.42
C ASP A 82 -7.74 11.06 5.82
N GLN A 83 -6.48 10.63 5.59
CA GLN A 83 -5.94 9.37 6.10
C GLN A 83 -5.66 9.37 7.61
N VAL A 84 -5.58 10.53 8.28
CA VAL A 84 -5.22 10.61 9.71
C VAL A 84 -6.13 9.76 10.61
N PRO A 85 -7.48 9.84 10.49
CA PRO A 85 -8.37 8.97 11.26
C PRO A 85 -8.13 7.47 11.02
N GLN A 86 -7.78 7.08 9.79
CA GLN A 86 -7.45 5.69 9.46
C GLN A 86 -6.18 5.23 10.19
N LEU A 87 -5.13 6.05 10.18
CA LEU A 87 -3.87 5.76 10.88
C LEU A 87 -4.08 5.61 12.38
N GLN A 88 -4.90 6.50 12.97
CA GLN A 88 -5.26 6.47 14.39
C GLN A 88 -6.06 5.21 14.74
N LEU A 89 -7.07 4.87 13.93
CA LEU A 89 -7.92 3.69 14.14
C LEU A 89 -7.11 2.39 14.11
N LEU A 90 -6.11 2.29 13.22
CA LEU A 90 -5.27 1.10 13.08
C LEU A 90 -4.11 1.05 14.10
N GLY A 91 -3.89 2.12 14.86
CA GLY A 91 -2.75 2.28 15.76
C GLY A 91 -1.44 2.08 15.01
N CYS A 92 -1.25 2.79 13.89
CA CYS A 92 -0.11 2.61 12.99
C CYS A 92 1.25 2.98 13.64
N ASP A 93 1.24 3.82 14.66
CA ASP A 93 2.40 4.19 15.47
C ASP A 93 3.08 2.96 16.10
N ARG A 94 2.31 1.92 16.48
CA ARG A 94 2.85 0.68 17.05
C ARG A 94 3.76 -0.11 16.12
N ILE A 95 3.71 0.18 14.82
CA ILE A 95 4.57 -0.41 13.78
C ILE A 95 5.51 0.62 13.16
N GLY A 96 5.66 1.79 13.79
CA GLY A 96 6.60 2.83 13.39
C GLY A 96 6.17 3.63 12.17
N ILE A 97 4.88 3.64 11.83
CA ILE A 97 4.34 4.48 10.75
C ILE A 97 3.88 5.82 11.31
N SER A 98 4.31 6.91 10.68
CA SER A 98 3.92 8.29 10.99
C SER A 98 3.56 9.07 9.73
N ILE A 99 2.95 10.24 9.91
CA ILE A 99 2.73 11.23 8.86
C ILE A 99 3.57 12.47 9.16
N ASP A 100 4.26 13.02 8.17
CA ASP A 100 5.06 14.23 8.32
C ASP A 100 4.26 15.52 8.06
N GLU A 101 4.92 16.67 8.17
CA GLU A 101 4.31 17.99 7.94
C GLU A 101 3.86 18.19 6.47
N SER A 102 4.37 17.38 5.54
CA SER A 102 4.00 17.37 4.12
C SER A 102 2.90 16.35 3.81
N GLU A 103 2.24 15.82 4.84
CA GLU A 103 1.18 14.82 4.76
C GLU A 103 1.64 13.48 4.15
N GLN A 104 2.95 13.22 4.11
CA GLN A 104 3.52 12.00 3.57
C GLN A 104 3.71 10.95 4.67
N LEU A 105 3.51 9.69 4.30
CA LEU A 105 3.77 8.57 5.19
C LEU A 105 5.27 8.33 5.33
N TYR A 106 5.72 8.10 6.56
CA TYR A 106 7.05 7.63 6.87
C TYR A 106 6.95 6.31 7.64
N PRO A 107 7.72 5.26 7.27
CA PRO A 107 8.56 5.14 6.08
C PRO A 107 7.77 5.27 4.76
N GLU A 108 8.42 5.77 3.71
CA GLU A 108 7.78 6.01 2.40
C GLU A 108 7.29 4.71 1.73
N GLN A 109 7.92 3.56 2.02
CA GLN A 109 7.47 2.23 1.56
C GLN A 109 6.27 1.72 2.36
N THR A 110 5.26 2.58 2.51
CA THR A 110 4.02 2.32 3.23
C THR A 110 2.84 2.54 2.29
N THR A 111 1.83 1.69 2.40
CA THR A 111 0.53 1.95 1.76
C THR A 111 -0.58 1.73 2.77
N THR A 112 -1.60 2.57 2.69
CA THR A 112 -2.78 2.52 3.53
C THR A 112 -4.01 2.52 2.64
N ALA A 113 -5.02 1.73 3.02
CA ALA A 113 -6.28 1.71 2.29
C ALA A 113 -7.43 1.26 3.20
N PHE A 114 -8.63 1.74 2.90
CA PHE A 114 -9.85 1.07 3.37
C PHE A 114 -10.35 0.12 2.28
N VAL A 115 -10.98 -0.98 2.70
CA VAL A 115 -11.46 -2.03 1.81
C VAL A 115 -12.98 -2.01 1.82
N SER A 116 -13.59 -1.93 0.64
CA SER A 116 -15.03 -2.14 0.44
C SER A 116 -15.25 -3.44 -0.31
N TYR A 117 -16.06 -4.31 0.25
CA TYR A 117 -16.33 -5.63 -0.34
C TYR A 117 -17.57 -5.64 -1.27
N HIS A 118 -18.24 -4.50 -1.44
CA HIS A 118 -19.46 -4.45 -2.24
C HIS A 118 -19.19 -4.93 -3.69
N PRO A 119 -20.07 -5.77 -4.30
CA PRO A 119 -19.81 -6.36 -5.63
C PRO A 119 -19.62 -5.33 -6.75
N VAL A 120 -20.18 -4.13 -6.58
CA VAL A 120 -20.01 -3.01 -7.52
C VAL A 120 -18.94 -1.99 -7.11
N ALA A 121 -18.21 -2.23 -6.01
CA ALA A 121 -17.14 -1.34 -5.58
C ALA A 121 -16.05 -1.31 -6.67
N ARG A 122 -15.80 -0.13 -7.24
CA ARG A 122 -14.78 0.14 -8.23
C ARG A 122 -14.13 1.48 -7.93
N TYR A 123 -12.94 1.71 -8.45
CA TYR A 123 -12.36 3.06 -8.46
C TYR A 123 -13.22 3.99 -9.33
N PHE A 124 -13.42 5.21 -8.85
CA PHE A 124 -14.13 6.27 -9.55
C PHE A 124 -13.38 7.60 -9.33
N SER A 125 -13.67 8.59 -10.16
CA SER A 125 -13.22 9.96 -9.94
C SER A 125 -14.36 10.74 -9.29
N ALA A 126 -14.08 11.41 -8.17
CA ALA A 126 -15.01 12.31 -7.50
C ALA A 126 -15.13 13.67 -8.22
#